data_AF-A0A3B9FS76-F1
#
_entry.id   AF-A0A3B9FS76-F1
#
_cell.length_a   1.000
_cell.length_b   1.000
_cell.length_c   1.000
_cell.angle_alpha   90.00
_cell.angle_beta   90.00
_cell.angle_gamma   90.00
#
_symmetry.space_group_name_H-M   'P 1'
#
loop_
_entity.id
_entity.type
_entity.pdbx_description
1 polymer ?
#
loop_
_entity_poly.entity_id
_entity_poly.type
_entity_poly.pdbx_seq_one_letter_code
_entity_poly.pdbx_strand_id
1 'polypeptide(L)'
;MSLSLQAQNIFGTWQNTAYQMQYTFTQEGTYQFSSTQFGQASGNYLLQGGYLYLYDANNNPSVQYYLSGITAQQLHLTDVNQVQFTLDRVGVAPEVKGMEAFSKSKYPRVLAGSGKQQIIEADARLYAAAISFLVQTNIPEIDYKKIESALIKDFKTDAASTMTDLQALRSGMEYIFTLHDPVEIGLVRQQILGNIYWMSVVNKHASVYWDVTDSYTDVIAFDETNKLVLTQKDLDDYLDYLSLAYQNYGQQLTAAMRSELAQQMVSNFAAFRLEDKQLLACGSLLKDNLVAQMNAMSSREQQQFQQHLQQQPPSVDWSGADMDADMVKFMMEMNNMSHVSMMNVIENMGGGDDYWELKQTDDYGNIIW
;
A
#
# COMPACT_ATOMS: atom_id res chain seq x y z
N MET A 1 -8.13 20.98 -6.90
CA MET A 1 -8.47 19.55 -7.01
C MET A 1 -7.15 18.84 -7.19
N SER A 2 -6.64 18.22 -6.15
CA SER A 2 -5.47 17.36 -6.25
C SER A 2 -5.83 16.18 -7.16
N LEU A 3 -4.98 15.92 -8.15
CA LEU A 3 -5.06 14.69 -8.94
C LEU A 3 -4.82 13.54 -7.96
N SER A 4 -5.73 12.57 -7.90
CA SER A 4 -5.53 11.37 -7.08
C SER A 4 -4.26 10.65 -7.55
N LEU A 5 -3.36 10.32 -6.62
CA LEU A 5 -2.07 9.64 -6.87
C LEU A 5 -2.17 8.36 -7.72
N GLN A 6 -3.32 7.69 -7.74
CA GLN A 6 -3.59 6.55 -8.64
C GLN A 6 -3.41 6.89 -10.13
N ALA A 7 -3.57 8.16 -10.54
CA ALA A 7 -3.31 8.65 -11.90
C ALA A 7 -1.87 8.35 -12.39
N GLN A 8 -0.92 8.21 -11.47
CA GLN A 8 0.49 7.98 -11.79
C GLN A 8 0.81 6.55 -12.25
N ASN A 9 -0.13 5.60 -12.21
CA ASN A 9 0.16 4.22 -12.67
C ASN A 9 -0.36 3.91 -14.08
N ILE A 10 -1.40 4.62 -14.54
CA ILE A 10 -1.95 4.41 -15.89
C ILE A 10 -1.33 5.31 -16.95
N PHE A 11 -0.46 6.27 -16.62
CA PHE A 11 0.11 7.14 -17.65
C PHE A 11 0.85 6.32 -18.71
N GLY A 12 0.84 6.80 -19.96
CA GLY A 12 1.43 6.12 -21.11
C GLY A 12 0.39 5.71 -22.14
N THR A 13 0.88 5.05 -23.18
CA THR A 13 0.05 4.57 -24.28
C THR A 13 -0.27 3.10 -24.08
N TRP A 14 -1.53 2.73 -24.28
CA TRP A 14 -2.07 1.40 -24.09
C TRP A 14 -2.90 1.02 -25.31
N GLN A 15 -2.74 -0.19 -25.81
CA GLN A 15 -3.44 -0.66 -27.00
C GLN A 15 -4.20 -1.95 -26.74
N ASN A 16 -5.38 -2.07 -27.30
CA ASN A 16 -6.06 -3.34 -27.46
C ASN A 16 -6.09 -3.65 -28.96
N THR A 17 -5.28 -4.63 -29.36
CA THR A 17 -5.13 -4.99 -30.79
C THR A 17 -6.39 -5.64 -31.36
N ALA A 18 -7.15 -6.38 -30.55
CA ALA A 18 -8.38 -7.06 -30.99
C ALA A 18 -9.47 -6.07 -31.42
N TYR A 19 -9.61 -4.96 -30.70
CA TYR A 19 -10.59 -3.90 -30.98
C TYR A 19 -9.99 -2.67 -31.67
N GLN A 20 -8.69 -2.73 -32.01
CA GLN A 20 -7.94 -1.62 -32.59
C GLN A 20 -8.12 -0.32 -31.79
N MET A 21 -8.08 -0.44 -30.46
CA MET A 21 -8.23 0.68 -29.54
C MET A 21 -6.86 1.11 -29.04
N GLN A 22 -6.68 2.41 -28.84
CA GLN A 22 -5.51 2.96 -28.18
C GLN A 22 -5.94 4.07 -27.23
N TYR A 23 -5.50 3.97 -25.98
CA TYR A 23 -5.57 5.04 -24.99
C TYR A 23 -4.17 5.62 -24.77
N THR A 24 -4.07 6.93 -24.61
CA THR A 24 -2.87 7.61 -24.11
C THR A 24 -3.29 8.42 -22.90
N PHE A 25 -2.84 8.04 -21.70
CA PHE A 25 -3.07 8.78 -20.47
C PHE A 25 -1.84 9.61 -20.12
N THR A 26 -2.03 10.86 -19.73
CA THR A 26 -0.94 11.74 -19.31
C THR A 26 -0.90 11.88 -17.79
N GLN A 27 0.22 12.32 -17.22
CA GLN A 27 0.36 12.51 -15.78
C GLN A 27 -0.54 13.63 -15.24
N GLU A 28 -0.91 14.58 -16.10
CA GLU A 28 -1.78 15.72 -15.78
C GLU A 28 -3.27 15.36 -15.71
N GLY A 29 -3.62 14.07 -15.75
CA GLY A 29 -5.01 13.61 -15.67
C GLY A 29 -5.79 13.76 -16.99
N THR A 30 -5.11 13.86 -18.13
CA THR A 30 -5.77 13.92 -19.45
C THR A 30 -5.64 12.61 -20.21
N TYR A 31 -6.59 12.31 -21.10
CA TYR A 31 -6.49 11.16 -21.99
C TYR A 31 -6.79 11.49 -23.45
N GLN A 32 -6.23 10.68 -24.33
CA GLN A 32 -6.62 10.58 -25.73
C GLN A 32 -7.00 9.13 -26.02
N PHE A 33 -8.11 8.94 -26.71
CA PHE A 33 -8.60 7.66 -27.18
C PHE A 33 -8.72 7.69 -28.70
N SER A 34 -8.27 6.61 -29.34
CA SER A 34 -8.51 6.38 -30.76
C SER A 34 -8.87 4.93 -31.02
N SER A 35 -9.86 4.73 -31.89
CA SER A 35 -10.25 3.43 -32.40
C SER A 35 -10.77 3.57 -33.82
N THR A 36 -10.46 2.58 -34.67
CA THR A 36 -11.04 2.51 -36.02
C THR A 36 -12.53 2.21 -35.99
N GLN A 37 -13.04 1.59 -34.93
CA GLN A 37 -14.45 1.22 -34.78
C GLN A 37 -15.24 2.28 -34.02
N PHE A 38 -14.65 2.88 -32.99
CA PHE A 38 -15.34 3.78 -32.06
C PHE A 38 -14.99 5.27 -32.25
N GLY A 39 -14.10 5.59 -33.19
CA GLY A 39 -13.70 6.96 -33.47
C GLY A 39 -12.64 7.48 -32.49
N GLN A 40 -12.62 8.79 -32.26
CA GLN A 40 -11.65 9.45 -31.40
C GLN A 40 -12.37 10.20 -30.28
N ALA A 41 -11.77 10.19 -29.09
CA ALA A 41 -12.24 10.95 -27.95
C ALA A 41 -11.05 11.47 -27.15
N SER A 42 -11.23 12.58 -26.44
CA SER A 42 -10.24 13.10 -25.50
C SER A 42 -10.94 13.88 -24.40
N GLY A 43 -10.23 14.03 -23.29
CA GLY A 43 -10.70 14.80 -22.15
C GLY A 43 -9.88 14.48 -20.90
N ASN A 44 -10.54 14.51 -19.75
CA ASN A 44 -9.90 14.28 -18.46
C ASN A 44 -10.24 12.88 -17.94
N TYR A 45 -9.38 12.32 -17.08
CA TYR A 45 -9.65 11.09 -16.38
C TYR A 45 -9.44 11.24 -14.88
N LEU A 46 -10.15 10.41 -14.11
CA LEU A 46 -10.04 10.32 -12.66
C LEU A 46 -9.98 8.85 -12.27
N LEU A 47 -9.06 8.50 -11.38
CA LEU A 47 -9.01 7.19 -10.74
C LEU A 47 -9.53 7.33 -9.32
N GLN A 48 -10.61 6.63 -9.00
CA GLN A 48 -11.20 6.69 -7.67
C GLN A 48 -11.90 5.38 -7.32
N GLY A 49 -11.58 4.83 -6.16
CA GLY A 49 -12.23 3.62 -5.64
C GLY A 49 -12.08 2.40 -6.55
N GLY A 50 -10.96 2.27 -7.25
CA GLY A 50 -10.73 1.19 -8.21
C GLY A 50 -11.44 1.38 -9.57
N TYR A 51 -12.00 2.55 -9.84
CA TYR A 51 -12.62 2.88 -11.11
C TYR A 51 -11.84 3.95 -11.88
N LEU A 52 -11.78 3.81 -13.20
CA LEU A 52 -11.34 4.82 -14.16
C LEU A 52 -12.58 5.51 -14.72
N TYR A 53 -12.75 6.77 -14.35
CA TYR A 53 -13.76 7.66 -14.90
C TYR A 53 -13.11 8.49 -16.01
N LEU A 54 -13.70 8.44 -17.20
CA LEU A 54 -13.34 9.30 -18.31
C LEU A 54 -14.39 10.40 -18.46
N TYR A 55 -13.93 11.61 -18.70
CA TYR A 55 -14.73 12.80 -18.92
C TYR A 55 -14.44 13.35 -20.31
N ASP A 56 -15.43 13.93 -20.98
CA ASP A 56 -15.21 14.62 -22.24
C ASP A 56 -14.49 15.98 -22.03
N ALA A 57 -14.22 16.70 -23.13
CA ALA A 57 -13.58 18.02 -23.09
C ALA A 57 -14.39 19.10 -22.32
N ASN A 58 -15.68 18.86 -22.06
CA ASN A 58 -16.55 19.74 -21.28
C ASN A 58 -16.72 19.26 -19.82
N ASN A 59 -15.92 18.28 -19.37
CA ASN A 59 -16.01 17.63 -18.06
C ASN A 59 -17.32 16.87 -17.80
N ASN A 60 -18.05 16.45 -18.84
CA ASN A 60 -19.17 15.53 -18.66
C ASN A 60 -18.65 14.08 -18.53
N PRO A 61 -19.17 13.27 -17.59
CA PRO A 61 -18.83 11.84 -17.52
C PRO A 61 -19.16 11.15 -18.85
N SER A 62 -18.18 10.47 -19.45
CA SER A 62 -18.34 9.78 -20.73
C SER A 62 -18.33 8.26 -20.58
N VAL A 63 -17.32 7.72 -19.88
CA VAL A 63 -17.13 6.28 -19.72
C VAL A 63 -16.64 5.98 -18.30
N GLN A 64 -17.05 4.85 -17.76
CA GLN A 64 -16.56 4.33 -16.49
C GLN A 64 -16.07 2.89 -16.69
N TYR A 65 -14.87 2.60 -16.21
CA TYR A 65 -14.31 1.26 -16.13
C TYR A 65 -13.98 0.91 -14.68
N TYR A 66 -14.22 -0.33 -14.28
CA TYR A 66 -13.58 -0.92 -13.11
C TYR A 66 -12.17 -1.39 -13.50
N LEU A 67 -11.13 -0.98 -12.76
CA LEU A 67 -9.79 -1.54 -12.94
C LEU A 67 -9.71 -2.87 -12.20
N SER A 68 -9.74 -3.95 -12.96
CA SER A 68 -9.54 -5.29 -12.41
C SER A 68 -8.06 -5.63 -12.20
N GLY A 69 -7.14 -4.85 -12.78
CA GLY A 69 -5.71 -4.97 -12.51
C GLY A 69 -4.86 -4.06 -13.41
N ILE A 70 -3.69 -3.69 -12.92
CA ILE A 70 -2.68 -2.96 -13.68
C ILE A 70 -1.30 -3.55 -13.40
N THR A 71 -0.52 -3.75 -14.45
CA THR A 71 0.90 -4.11 -14.40
C THR A 71 1.70 -3.09 -15.21
N ALA A 72 3.02 -3.19 -15.21
CA ALA A 72 3.85 -2.35 -16.06
C ALA A 72 3.53 -2.51 -17.56
N GLN A 73 2.91 -3.62 -18.01
CA GLN A 73 2.67 -3.93 -19.42
C GLN A 73 1.21 -4.13 -19.77
N GLN A 74 0.34 -4.37 -18.80
CA GLN A 74 -1.07 -4.66 -19.06
C GLN A 74 -1.99 -3.84 -18.15
N LEU A 75 -3.05 -3.30 -18.73
CA LEU A 75 -4.14 -2.63 -18.05
C LEU A 75 -5.42 -3.43 -18.29
N HIS A 76 -6.00 -3.95 -17.22
CA HIS A 76 -7.23 -4.73 -17.25
C HIS A 76 -8.41 -3.85 -16.80
N LEU A 77 -9.34 -3.64 -17.71
CA LEU A 77 -10.52 -2.81 -17.51
C LEU A 77 -11.78 -3.67 -17.66
N THR A 78 -12.80 -3.41 -16.85
CA THR A 78 -14.13 -3.99 -17.01
C THR A 78 -15.14 -2.86 -17.16
N ASP A 79 -15.94 -2.85 -18.24
CA ASP A 79 -16.97 -1.82 -18.41
C ASP A 79 -18.22 -2.08 -17.55
N VAL A 80 -19.18 -1.14 -17.61
CA VAL A 80 -20.47 -1.25 -16.92
C VAL A 80 -21.33 -2.45 -17.37
N ASN A 81 -21.01 -3.05 -18.52
CA ASN A 81 -21.68 -4.24 -19.05
C ASN A 81 -20.93 -5.54 -18.70
N GLN A 82 -19.94 -5.48 -17.82
CA GLN A 82 -19.09 -6.62 -17.43
C GLN A 82 -18.20 -7.16 -18.56
N VAL A 83 -17.97 -6.38 -19.62
CA VAL A 83 -17.03 -6.73 -20.68
C VAL A 83 -15.62 -6.40 -20.22
N GLN A 84 -14.73 -7.39 -20.26
CA GLN A 84 -13.32 -7.23 -19.88
C GLN A 84 -12.46 -6.89 -21.09
N PHE A 85 -11.60 -5.91 -20.92
CA PHE A 85 -10.59 -5.47 -21.87
C PHE A 85 -9.22 -5.62 -21.24
N THR A 86 -8.27 -6.17 -21.99
CA THR A 86 -6.85 -6.08 -21.66
C THR A 86 -6.21 -5.15 -22.68
N LEU A 87 -5.53 -4.12 -22.19
CA LEU A 87 -4.74 -3.22 -23.00
C LEU A 87 -3.27 -3.49 -22.73
N ASP A 88 -2.48 -3.70 -23.77
CA ASP A 88 -1.03 -3.85 -23.69
C ASP A 88 -0.37 -2.47 -23.80
N ARG A 89 0.64 -2.20 -22.97
CA ARG A 89 1.38 -0.93 -23.03
C ARG A 89 2.16 -0.85 -24.35
N VAL A 90 2.10 0.31 -25.00
CA VAL A 90 2.90 0.64 -26.18
C VAL A 90 4.17 1.35 -25.72
N GLY A 91 5.32 0.77 -26.07
CA GLY A 91 6.65 1.30 -25.74
C GLY A 91 7.31 0.59 -24.57
N VAL A 92 8.42 1.15 -24.09
CA VAL A 92 9.11 0.66 -22.90
C VAL A 92 8.30 1.11 -21.69
N ALA A 93 8.00 0.19 -20.77
CA ALA A 93 7.39 0.59 -19.52
C ALA A 93 8.31 1.58 -18.78
N PRO A 94 7.74 2.60 -18.12
CA PRO A 94 8.53 3.44 -17.25
C PRO A 94 9.30 2.54 -16.27
N GLU A 95 10.58 2.84 -16.08
CA GLU A 95 11.41 2.13 -15.11
C GLU A 95 10.82 2.40 -13.72
N VAL A 96 10.31 1.34 -13.07
CA VAL A 96 9.85 1.42 -11.69
C VAL A 96 11.10 1.48 -10.82
N LYS A 97 11.40 2.67 -10.29
CA LYS A 97 12.53 2.88 -9.38
C LYS A 97 12.44 1.90 -8.20
N GLY A 98 13.58 1.35 -7.79
CA GLY A 98 13.69 0.32 -6.77
C GLY A 98 13.67 -1.10 -7.33
N MET A 99 12.99 -1.37 -8.46
CA MET A 99 12.93 -2.72 -9.04
C MET A 99 14.23 -3.16 -9.70
N GLU A 100 15.12 -2.22 -10.06
CA GLU A 100 16.48 -2.51 -10.52
C GLU A 100 17.31 -3.27 -9.47
N ALA A 101 16.93 -3.17 -8.19
CA ALA A 101 17.53 -3.96 -7.13
C ALA A 101 17.28 -5.47 -7.31
N PHE A 102 16.21 -5.87 -8.01
CA PHE A 102 15.86 -7.27 -8.24
C PHE A 102 16.11 -7.69 -9.69
N SER A 103 17.29 -7.30 -10.19
CA SER A 103 17.74 -7.55 -11.56
C SER A 103 18.82 -8.63 -11.65
N LYS A 104 18.92 -9.25 -12.82
CA LYS A 104 19.96 -10.23 -13.13
C LYS A 104 21.37 -9.65 -13.08
N SER A 105 21.54 -8.34 -13.32
CA SER A 105 22.84 -7.68 -13.24
C SER A 105 23.32 -7.58 -11.79
N LYS A 106 22.43 -7.31 -10.83
CA LYS A 106 22.76 -7.28 -9.38
C LYS A 106 22.92 -8.69 -8.80
N TYR A 107 22.04 -9.61 -9.19
CA TYR A 107 22.03 -10.99 -8.68
C TYR A 107 22.04 -12.03 -9.81
N PRO A 108 23.20 -12.33 -10.43
CA PRO A 108 23.30 -13.15 -11.64
C PRO A 108 23.21 -14.66 -11.40
N ARG A 109 23.27 -15.13 -10.15
CA ARG A 109 23.34 -16.56 -9.82
C ARG A 109 22.05 -17.28 -10.20
N VAL A 110 22.16 -18.32 -11.04
CA VAL A 110 21.04 -19.21 -11.36
C VAL A 110 20.82 -20.19 -10.21
N LEU A 111 19.59 -20.27 -9.71
CA LEU A 111 19.20 -21.17 -8.61
C LEU A 111 18.72 -22.52 -9.13
N ALA A 112 17.90 -22.52 -10.19
CA ALA A 112 17.42 -23.72 -10.87
C ALA A 112 17.02 -23.40 -12.32
N GLY A 113 16.93 -24.43 -13.18
CA GLY A 113 16.49 -24.31 -14.56
C GLY A 113 15.73 -25.53 -15.04
N SER A 114 14.74 -25.31 -15.91
CA SER A 114 13.91 -26.34 -16.55
C SER A 114 13.60 -25.91 -17.98
N GLY A 115 14.15 -26.62 -18.96
CA GLY A 115 14.05 -26.23 -20.37
C GLY A 115 14.60 -24.83 -20.64
N LYS A 116 13.73 -23.90 -21.03
CA LYS A 116 14.07 -22.48 -21.28
C LYS A 116 13.82 -21.57 -20.08
N GLN A 117 13.19 -22.07 -19.02
CA GLN A 117 12.89 -21.31 -17.82
C GLN A 117 14.02 -21.44 -16.80
N GLN A 118 14.28 -20.36 -16.08
CA GLN A 118 15.28 -20.29 -15.02
C GLN A 118 14.75 -19.39 -13.91
N ILE A 119 15.04 -19.77 -12.67
CA ILE A 119 14.95 -18.88 -11.53
C ILE A 119 16.36 -18.48 -11.11
N ILE A 120 16.53 -17.22 -10.77
CA ILE A 120 17.80 -16.62 -10.36
C ILE A 120 17.72 -16.08 -8.93
N GLU A 121 18.86 -15.72 -8.36
CA GLU A 121 18.95 -15.16 -7.01
C GLU A 121 18.10 -13.91 -6.84
N ALA A 122 17.95 -13.10 -7.89
CA ALA A 122 17.08 -11.92 -7.89
C ALA A 122 15.61 -12.28 -7.56
N ASP A 123 15.13 -13.45 -7.99
CA ASP A 123 13.75 -13.88 -7.77
C ASP A 123 13.51 -14.27 -6.30
N ALA A 124 14.48 -14.94 -5.67
CA ALA A 124 14.42 -15.22 -4.23
C ALA A 124 14.55 -13.94 -3.39
N ARG A 125 15.38 -12.98 -3.83
CA ARG A 125 15.53 -11.66 -3.19
C ARG A 125 14.24 -10.84 -3.29
N LEU A 126 13.48 -10.97 -4.38
CA LEU A 126 12.17 -10.35 -4.53
C LEU A 126 11.15 -10.90 -3.52
N TYR A 127 11.13 -12.22 -3.27
CA TYR A 127 10.31 -12.79 -2.19
C TYR A 127 10.72 -12.27 -0.81
N ALA A 128 12.03 -12.19 -0.53
CA ALA A 128 12.51 -11.63 0.73
C ALA A 128 12.11 -10.16 0.90
N ALA A 129 12.16 -9.37 -0.16
CA ALA A 129 11.69 -7.99 -0.16
C ALA A 129 10.19 -7.88 0.08
N ALA A 130 9.38 -8.74 -0.54
CA ALA A 130 7.95 -8.79 -0.32
C ALA A 130 7.61 -9.19 1.13
N ILE A 131 8.34 -10.13 1.73
CA ILE A 131 8.15 -10.46 3.14
C ILE A 131 8.60 -9.30 4.01
N SER A 132 9.77 -8.71 3.73
CA SER A 132 10.28 -7.50 4.41
C SER A 132 9.25 -6.37 4.42
N PHE A 133 8.58 -6.14 3.28
CA PHE A 133 7.46 -5.21 3.12
C PHE A 133 6.33 -5.50 4.13
N LEU A 134 5.89 -6.76 4.19
CA LEU A 134 4.78 -7.19 5.04
C LEU A 134 5.11 -7.12 6.53
N VAL A 135 6.33 -7.48 6.92
CA VAL A 135 6.72 -7.56 8.34
C VAL A 135 7.37 -6.28 8.86
N GLN A 136 7.63 -5.32 7.97
CA GLN A 136 8.31 -4.05 8.28
C GLN A 136 9.63 -4.25 9.02
N THR A 137 10.40 -5.25 8.60
CA THR A 137 11.73 -5.54 9.14
C THR A 137 12.62 -6.21 8.10
N ASN A 138 13.93 -6.21 8.37
CA ASN A 138 14.91 -6.85 7.50
C ASN A 138 14.87 -8.37 7.67
N ILE A 139 14.92 -9.09 6.55
CA ILE A 139 14.95 -10.55 6.55
C ILE A 139 16.42 -11.00 6.67
N PRO A 140 16.81 -11.67 7.78
CA PRO A 140 18.17 -12.12 7.96
C PRO A 140 18.51 -13.26 6.99
N GLU A 141 19.81 -13.45 6.71
CA GLU A 141 20.29 -14.43 5.74
C GLU A 141 19.80 -15.86 6.03
N ILE A 142 19.57 -16.22 7.31
CA ILE A 142 19.03 -17.53 7.69
C ILE A 142 17.63 -17.78 7.13
N ASP A 143 16.75 -16.77 7.14
CA ASP A 143 15.40 -16.87 6.63
C ASP A 143 15.35 -16.68 5.11
N TYR A 144 16.23 -15.83 4.57
CA TYR A 144 16.48 -15.77 3.13
C TYR A 144 16.83 -17.15 2.56
N LYS A 145 17.67 -17.95 3.24
CA LYS A 145 17.98 -19.31 2.77
C LYS A 145 16.80 -20.27 2.82
N LYS A 146 15.84 -20.07 3.72
CA LYS A 146 14.57 -20.83 3.73
C LYS A 146 13.74 -20.48 2.50
N ILE A 147 13.62 -19.18 2.18
CA ILE A 147 12.93 -18.68 0.98
C ILE A 147 13.59 -19.22 -0.30
N GLU A 148 14.92 -19.12 -0.43
CA GLU A 148 15.67 -19.61 -1.59
C GLU A 148 15.43 -21.12 -1.79
N SER A 149 15.49 -21.90 -0.70
CA SER A 149 15.29 -23.35 -0.75
C SER A 149 13.86 -23.73 -1.13
N ALA A 150 12.86 -22.99 -0.62
CA ALA A 150 11.45 -23.18 -0.98
C ALA A 150 11.22 -22.90 -2.47
N LEU A 151 11.72 -21.77 -2.98
CA LEU A 151 11.57 -21.40 -4.39
C LEU A 151 12.20 -22.43 -5.33
N ILE A 152 13.39 -22.95 -4.99
CA ILE A 152 14.03 -24.04 -5.74
C ILE A 152 13.18 -25.31 -5.75
N LYS A 153 12.57 -25.64 -4.61
CA LYS A 153 11.71 -26.83 -4.48
C LYS A 153 10.43 -26.68 -5.29
N ASP A 154 9.76 -25.54 -5.20
CA ASP A 154 8.52 -25.25 -5.93
C ASP A 154 8.78 -25.29 -7.44
N PHE A 155 9.84 -24.63 -7.91
CA PHE A 155 10.23 -24.62 -9.32
C PHE A 155 10.57 -26.02 -9.87
N LYS A 156 11.21 -26.87 -9.07
CA LYS A 156 11.50 -28.27 -9.46
C LYS A 156 10.23 -29.14 -9.50
N THR A 157 9.19 -28.75 -8.76
CA THR A 157 7.91 -29.46 -8.70
C THR A 157 7.03 -29.06 -9.88
N ASP A 158 6.86 -27.75 -10.12
CA ASP A 158 6.10 -27.19 -11.23
C ASP A 158 6.69 -25.85 -11.69
N ALA A 159 7.62 -25.92 -12.64
CA ALA A 159 8.30 -24.75 -13.17
C ALA A 159 7.33 -23.73 -13.81
N ALA A 160 6.25 -24.20 -14.45
CA ALA A 160 5.31 -23.30 -15.12
C ALA A 160 4.52 -22.49 -14.09
N SER A 161 3.94 -23.16 -13.08
CA SER A 161 3.21 -22.48 -11.99
C SER A 161 4.11 -21.52 -11.22
N THR A 162 5.32 -21.93 -10.85
CA THR A 162 6.26 -21.06 -10.11
C THR A 162 6.63 -19.81 -10.91
N MET A 163 6.80 -19.91 -12.23
CA MET A 163 7.07 -18.72 -13.06
C MET A 163 5.86 -17.78 -13.14
N THR A 164 4.63 -18.33 -13.15
CA THR A 164 3.40 -17.53 -13.07
C THR A 164 3.32 -16.79 -11.73
N ASP A 165 3.58 -17.47 -10.61
CA ASP A 165 3.57 -16.88 -9.28
C ASP A 165 4.65 -15.79 -9.13
N LEU A 166 5.86 -16.03 -9.65
CA LEU A 166 6.94 -15.05 -9.68
C LEU A 166 6.59 -13.80 -10.49
N GLN A 167 5.91 -13.97 -11.63
CA GLN A 167 5.47 -12.84 -12.43
C GLN A 167 4.39 -12.03 -11.70
N ALA A 168 3.45 -12.70 -11.03
CA ALA A 168 2.44 -12.04 -10.21
C ALA A 168 3.06 -11.27 -9.04
N LEU A 169 4.02 -11.88 -8.34
CA LEU A 169 4.79 -11.23 -7.28
C LEU A 169 5.53 -10.00 -7.80
N ARG A 170 6.21 -10.12 -8.93
CA ARG A 170 6.95 -9.00 -9.55
C ARG A 170 6.03 -7.85 -9.88
N SER A 171 4.89 -8.11 -10.51
CA SER A 171 3.91 -7.06 -10.82
C SER A 171 3.29 -6.45 -9.56
N GLY A 172 3.05 -7.25 -8.51
CA GLY A 172 2.59 -6.75 -7.21
C GLY A 172 3.63 -5.83 -6.54
N MET A 173 4.90 -6.22 -6.56
CA MET A 173 5.98 -5.39 -6.04
C MET A 173 6.17 -4.12 -6.87
N GLU A 174 6.16 -4.21 -8.21
CA GLU A 174 6.18 -3.04 -9.09
C GLU A 174 5.09 -2.03 -8.73
N TYR A 175 3.86 -2.50 -8.47
CA TYR A 175 2.78 -1.64 -7.98
C TYR A 175 3.09 -1.04 -6.60
N ILE A 176 3.59 -1.83 -5.65
CA ILE A 176 3.98 -1.31 -4.32
C ILE A 176 5.04 -0.20 -4.42
N PHE A 177 6.03 -0.36 -5.31
CA PHE A 177 7.10 0.61 -5.53
C PHE A 177 6.63 1.94 -6.16
N THR A 178 5.42 1.98 -6.73
CA THR A 178 4.83 3.23 -7.24
C THR A 178 3.88 3.90 -6.26
N LEU A 179 3.68 3.33 -5.08
CA LEU A 179 2.85 3.93 -4.03
C LEU A 179 3.62 5.03 -3.30
N HIS A 180 2.97 6.18 -3.13
CA HIS A 180 3.52 7.31 -2.38
C HIS A 180 2.64 7.77 -1.21
N ASP A 181 1.40 7.27 -1.13
CA ASP A 181 0.50 7.54 0.00
C ASP A 181 0.71 6.48 1.09
N PRO A 182 1.14 6.86 2.30
CA PRO A 182 1.26 5.97 3.47
C PRO A 182 0.00 5.13 3.74
N VAL A 183 -1.18 5.70 3.53
CA VAL A 183 -2.45 5.01 3.72
C VAL A 183 -2.61 3.93 2.65
N GLU A 184 -2.39 4.24 1.38
CA GLU A 184 -2.47 3.26 0.30
C GLU A 184 -1.44 2.12 0.51
N ILE A 185 -0.22 2.44 0.93
CA ILE A 185 0.82 1.45 1.24
C ILE A 185 0.36 0.51 2.35
N GLY A 186 -0.15 1.05 3.47
CA GLY A 186 -0.60 0.24 4.59
C GLY A 186 -1.84 -0.60 4.25
N LEU A 187 -2.75 -0.09 3.42
CA LEU A 187 -3.89 -0.84 2.88
C LEU A 187 -3.45 -2.04 2.06
N VAL A 188 -2.54 -1.84 1.10
CA VAL A 188 -2.01 -2.91 0.25
C VAL A 188 -1.30 -3.97 1.10
N ARG A 189 -0.49 -3.52 2.07
CA ARG A 189 0.16 -4.41 3.05
C ARG A 189 -0.84 -5.29 3.77
N GLN A 190 -1.92 -4.73 4.32
CA GLN A 190 -2.92 -5.51 5.05
C GLN A 190 -3.71 -6.46 4.18
N GLN A 191 -4.08 -6.03 2.97
CA GLN A 191 -4.79 -6.90 2.05
C GLN A 191 -3.96 -8.14 1.73
N ILE A 192 -2.65 -7.96 1.52
CA ILE A 192 -1.74 -9.09 1.29
C ILE A 192 -1.62 -9.95 2.56
N LEU A 193 -1.32 -9.32 3.71
CA LEU A 193 -1.09 -10.03 4.96
C LEU A 193 -2.31 -10.84 5.42
N GLY A 194 -3.50 -10.25 5.36
CA GLY A 194 -4.74 -10.92 5.74
C GLY A 194 -5.16 -12.02 4.78
N ASN A 195 -4.89 -11.89 3.47
CA ASN A 195 -5.07 -12.99 2.53
C ASN A 195 -4.12 -14.15 2.82
N ILE A 196 -2.83 -13.87 3.07
CA ILE A 196 -1.84 -14.90 3.42
C ILE A 196 -2.22 -15.59 4.73
N TYR A 197 -2.63 -14.83 5.75
CA TYR A 197 -3.09 -15.38 7.03
C TYR A 197 -4.31 -16.29 6.86
N TRP A 198 -5.32 -15.84 6.10
CA TRP A 198 -6.51 -16.65 5.81
C TRP A 198 -6.15 -17.95 5.08
N MET A 199 -5.28 -17.89 4.06
CA MET A 199 -4.84 -19.09 3.34
C MET A 199 -4.05 -20.04 4.25
N SER A 200 -3.12 -19.52 5.03
CA SER A 200 -2.12 -20.33 5.73
C SER A 200 -2.63 -20.86 7.07
N VAL A 201 -3.34 -20.02 7.84
CA VAL A 201 -3.81 -20.34 9.19
C VAL A 201 -5.25 -20.84 9.16
N VAL A 202 -6.16 -20.11 8.51
CA VAL A 202 -7.60 -20.47 8.52
C VAL A 202 -7.86 -21.68 7.62
N ASN A 203 -7.34 -21.68 6.39
CA ASN A 203 -7.48 -22.80 5.44
C ASN A 203 -6.38 -23.84 5.53
N LYS A 204 -5.37 -23.64 6.40
CA LYS A 204 -4.30 -24.61 6.67
C LYS A 204 -3.47 -24.99 5.44
N HIS A 205 -3.26 -24.05 4.52
CA HIS A 205 -2.32 -24.22 3.41
C HIS A 205 -0.89 -23.90 3.86
N ALA A 206 -0.12 -24.94 4.16
CA ALA A 206 1.28 -24.78 4.55
C ALA A 206 2.11 -24.11 3.43
N SER A 207 2.90 -23.11 3.81
CA SER A 207 3.76 -22.35 2.91
C SER A 207 5.01 -21.91 3.67
N VAL A 208 6.20 -22.22 3.16
CA VAL A 208 7.46 -21.77 3.79
C VAL A 208 7.55 -20.25 3.81
N TYR A 209 6.97 -19.58 2.80
CA TYR A 209 6.91 -18.11 2.76
C TYR A 209 6.07 -17.57 3.92
N TRP A 210 4.97 -18.25 4.28
CA TRP A 210 4.19 -17.91 5.48
C TRP A 210 4.97 -18.22 6.75
N ASP A 211 5.59 -19.39 6.87
CA ASP A 211 6.35 -19.76 8.08
C ASP A 211 7.44 -18.71 8.40
N VAL A 212 8.06 -18.12 7.37
CA VAL A 212 8.98 -17.00 7.53
C VAL A 212 8.23 -15.74 7.96
N THR A 213 7.16 -15.33 7.27
CA THR A 213 6.35 -14.15 7.64
C THR A 213 5.81 -14.22 9.07
N ASP A 214 5.26 -15.37 9.47
CA ASP A 214 4.68 -15.66 10.79
C ASP A 214 5.72 -15.50 11.90
N SER A 215 6.99 -15.85 11.65
CA SER A 215 8.06 -15.68 12.63
C SER A 215 8.34 -14.21 13.02
N TYR A 216 7.83 -13.26 12.24
CA TYR A 216 7.91 -11.82 12.51
C TYR A 216 6.55 -11.17 12.75
N THR A 217 5.46 -11.91 12.59
CA THR A 217 4.10 -11.37 12.61
C THR A 217 3.31 -12.01 13.73
N ASP A 218 3.14 -11.28 14.83
CA ASP A 218 2.24 -11.71 15.90
C ASP A 218 0.82 -11.20 15.62
N VAL A 219 -0.01 -12.04 15.00
CA VAL A 219 -1.42 -11.71 14.68
C VAL A 219 -2.28 -11.87 15.94
N ILE A 220 -2.78 -10.75 16.45
CA ILE A 220 -3.54 -10.67 17.71
C ILE A 220 -5.06 -10.54 17.51
N ALA A 221 -5.50 -10.15 16.31
CA ALA A 221 -6.91 -10.22 15.90
C ALA A 221 -7.06 -10.42 14.39
N PHE A 222 -8.18 -11.00 13.96
CA PHE A 222 -8.51 -11.23 12.55
C PHE A 222 -9.97 -10.92 12.27
N ASP A 223 -10.22 -10.09 11.26
CA ASP A 223 -11.55 -9.85 10.71
C ASP A 223 -11.74 -10.72 9.46
N GLU A 224 -12.48 -11.81 9.63
CA GLU A 224 -12.74 -12.75 8.54
C GLU A 224 -13.58 -12.15 7.40
N THR A 225 -14.40 -11.14 7.68
CA THR A 225 -15.28 -10.53 6.67
C THR A 225 -14.48 -9.75 5.66
N ASN A 226 -13.56 -8.90 6.13
CA ASN A 226 -12.75 -8.04 5.29
C ASN A 226 -11.36 -8.60 5.00
N LYS A 227 -11.01 -9.77 5.57
CA LYS A 227 -9.68 -10.39 5.50
C LYS A 227 -8.58 -9.41 5.95
N LEU A 228 -8.80 -8.76 7.08
CA LEU A 228 -7.82 -7.86 7.70
C LEU A 228 -7.28 -8.51 8.97
N VAL A 229 -5.99 -8.31 9.24
CA VAL A 229 -5.35 -8.74 10.48
C VAL A 229 -4.97 -7.51 11.30
N LEU A 230 -4.94 -7.66 12.62
CA LEU A 230 -4.26 -6.75 13.51
C LEU A 230 -3.05 -7.48 14.07
N THR A 231 -1.86 -6.95 13.82
CA THR A 231 -0.63 -7.47 14.42
C THR A 231 -0.27 -6.70 15.68
N GLN A 232 0.51 -7.32 16.58
CA GLN A 232 1.03 -6.63 17.77
C GLN A 232 1.84 -5.38 17.38
N LYS A 233 2.64 -5.47 16.31
CA LYS A 233 3.38 -4.33 15.78
C LYS A 233 2.46 -3.20 15.30
N ASP A 234 1.42 -3.52 14.51
CA ASP A 234 0.46 -2.52 14.04
C ASP A 234 -0.21 -1.79 15.22
N LEU A 235 -0.59 -2.55 16.26
CA LEU A 235 -1.17 -1.98 17.47
C LEU A 235 -0.20 -1.05 18.21
N ASP A 236 1.04 -1.50 18.42
CA ASP A 236 2.06 -0.71 19.11
C ASP A 236 2.40 0.59 18.36
N ASP A 237 2.54 0.49 17.03
CA ASP A 237 2.82 1.64 16.17
C ASP A 237 1.65 2.63 16.15
N TYR A 238 0.41 2.15 16.14
CA TYR A 238 -0.76 3.01 16.24
C TYR A 238 -0.85 3.71 17.60
N LEU A 239 -0.56 3.02 18.70
CA LEU A 239 -0.54 3.61 20.04
C LEU A 239 0.58 4.65 20.19
N ASP A 240 1.72 4.45 19.52
CA ASP A 240 2.78 5.45 19.42
C ASP A 240 2.34 6.67 18.61
N TYR A 241 1.67 6.45 17.47
CA TYR A 241 1.08 7.53 16.68
C TYR A 241 0.10 8.36 17.52
N LEU A 242 -0.80 7.70 18.27
CA LEU A 242 -1.72 8.39 19.19
C LEU A 242 -0.95 9.16 20.27
N SER A 243 0.10 8.56 20.84
CA SER A 243 0.92 9.24 21.84
C SER A 243 1.53 10.54 21.29
N LEU A 244 2.02 10.53 20.05
CA LEU A 244 2.55 11.72 19.37
C LEU A 244 1.45 12.76 19.10
N ALA A 245 0.28 12.33 18.63
CA ALA A 245 -0.85 13.23 18.42
C ALA A 245 -1.25 13.93 19.73
N TYR A 246 -1.35 13.19 20.84
CA TYR A 246 -1.67 13.75 22.16
C TYR A 246 -0.64 14.78 22.62
N GLN A 247 0.64 14.49 22.45
CA GLN A 247 1.72 15.42 22.78
C GLN A 247 1.59 16.74 22.00
N ASN A 248 1.21 16.68 20.72
CA ASN A 248 0.98 17.87 19.90
C ASN A 248 -0.21 18.72 20.38
N TYR A 249 -1.21 18.11 21.03
CA TYR A 249 -2.31 18.81 21.72
C TYR A 249 -1.97 19.24 23.16
N GLY A 250 -0.74 19.03 23.63
CA GLY A 250 -0.32 19.33 25.01
C GLY A 250 -0.85 18.34 26.05
N GLN A 251 -1.27 17.15 25.61
CA GLN A 251 -1.74 16.06 26.47
C GLN A 251 -0.72 14.90 26.48
N GLN A 252 -0.92 13.94 27.37
CA GLN A 252 -0.08 12.74 27.45
C GLN A 252 -0.94 11.48 27.52
N LEU A 253 -0.64 10.51 26.67
CA LEU A 253 -1.21 9.17 26.77
C LEU A 253 -0.46 8.40 27.87
N THR A 254 -1.12 8.15 29.00
CA THR A 254 -0.50 7.41 30.11
C THR A 254 -0.36 5.93 29.78
N ALA A 255 0.53 5.21 30.48
CA ALA A 255 0.70 3.77 30.29
C ALA A 255 -0.59 2.96 30.56
N ALA A 256 -1.40 3.38 31.54
CA ALA A 256 -2.67 2.75 31.85
C ALA A 256 -3.68 2.93 30.70
N MET A 257 -3.84 4.16 30.21
CA MET A 257 -4.71 4.45 29.06
C MET A 257 -4.27 3.70 27.80
N ARG A 258 -2.95 3.64 27.55
CA ARG A 258 -2.39 2.90 26.42
C ARG A 258 -2.74 1.41 26.51
N SER A 259 -2.63 0.81 27.69
CA SER A 259 -2.97 -0.60 27.91
C SER A 259 -4.47 -0.87 27.74
N GLU A 260 -5.32 0.01 28.25
CA GLU A 260 -6.77 -0.09 28.14
C GLU A 260 -7.23 0.00 26.67
N LEU A 261 -6.71 0.99 25.94
CA LEU A 261 -6.94 1.15 24.50
C LEU A 261 -6.48 -0.08 23.71
N ALA A 262 -5.29 -0.60 24.02
CA ALA A 262 -4.78 -1.80 23.37
C ALA A 262 -5.76 -2.96 23.49
N GLN A 263 -6.25 -3.22 24.71
CA GLN A 263 -7.20 -4.28 25.00
C GLN A 263 -8.54 -4.06 24.28
N GLN A 264 -9.06 -2.83 24.28
CA GLN A 264 -10.31 -2.49 23.58
C GLN A 264 -10.17 -2.66 22.06
N MET A 265 -9.05 -2.22 21.47
CA MET A 265 -8.80 -2.34 20.03
C MET A 265 -8.75 -3.80 19.58
N VAL A 266 -8.05 -4.65 20.32
CA VAL A 266 -7.98 -6.09 20.03
C VAL A 266 -9.35 -6.74 20.18
N SER A 267 -10.04 -6.48 21.29
CA SER A 267 -11.32 -7.13 21.60
C SER A 267 -12.43 -6.73 20.62
N ASN A 268 -12.39 -5.50 20.09
CA ASN A 268 -13.41 -4.96 19.20
C ASN A 268 -12.97 -4.91 17.73
N PHE A 269 -11.78 -5.41 17.37
CA PHE A 269 -11.20 -5.23 16.04
C PHE A 269 -12.18 -5.62 14.93
N ALA A 270 -12.81 -6.79 15.02
CA ALA A 270 -13.77 -7.26 14.01
C ALA A 270 -15.03 -6.39 13.90
N ALA A 271 -15.42 -5.68 14.96
CA ALA A 271 -16.61 -4.83 15.03
C ALA A 271 -16.38 -3.39 14.55
N PHE A 272 -15.12 -2.96 14.41
CA PHE A 272 -14.81 -1.64 13.87
C PHE A 272 -15.27 -1.46 12.42
N ARG A 273 -15.48 -0.20 12.02
CA ARG A 273 -15.73 0.13 10.62
C ARG A 273 -14.49 -0.20 9.80
N LEU A 274 -14.67 -0.33 8.48
CA LEU A 274 -13.56 -0.69 7.61
C LEU A 274 -12.45 0.37 7.65
N GLU A 275 -12.83 1.65 7.58
CA GLU A 275 -11.91 2.79 7.58
C GLU A 275 -11.06 2.83 8.87
N ASP A 276 -11.70 2.50 9.98
CA ASP A 276 -11.10 2.43 11.31
C ASP A 276 -10.06 1.30 11.41
N LYS A 277 -10.37 0.11 10.86
CA LYS A 277 -9.42 -1.02 10.78
C LYS A 277 -8.24 -0.70 9.89
N GLN A 278 -8.50 -0.05 8.76
CA GLN A 278 -7.49 0.36 7.79
C GLN A 278 -6.52 1.37 8.40
N LEU A 279 -7.02 2.32 9.19
CA LEU A 279 -6.20 3.30 9.87
C LEU A 279 -5.28 2.66 10.93
N LEU A 280 -5.81 1.74 11.74
CA LEU A 280 -5.03 0.97 12.72
C LEU A 280 -3.83 0.28 12.07
N ALA A 281 -4.07 -0.30 10.91
CA ALA A 281 -3.08 -1.01 10.12
C ALA A 281 -2.00 -0.13 9.45
N CYS A 282 -2.24 1.18 9.33
CA CYS A 282 -1.31 2.13 8.72
C CYS A 282 -0.57 2.98 9.78
N GLY A 283 -0.75 2.71 11.08
CA GLY A 283 -0.28 3.54 12.18
C GLY A 283 1.21 3.89 12.12
N SER A 284 2.07 2.92 11.78
CA SER A 284 3.52 3.14 11.62
C SER A 284 3.85 4.13 10.52
N LEU A 285 3.34 3.89 9.32
CA LEU A 285 3.62 4.73 8.16
C LEU A 285 3.13 6.17 8.37
N LEU A 286 1.97 6.32 9.03
CA LEU A 286 1.43 7.62 9.40
C LEU A 286 2.29 8.35 10.44
N LYS A 287 2.76 7.63 11.47
CA LYS A 287 3.68 8.15 12.48
C LYS A 287 5.00 8.59 11.86
N ASP A 288 5.62 7.74 11.07
CA ASP A 288 6.92 7.99 10.48
C ASP A 288 6.85 9.17 9.49
N ASN A 289 5.77 9.24 8.70
CA ASN A 289 5.47 10.42 7.89
C ASN A 289 5.37 11.69 8.75
N LEU A 290 4.52 11.69 9.79
CA LEU A 290 4.33 12.85 10.64
C LEU A 290 5.65 13.30 11.30
N VAL A 291 6.45 12.37 11.81
CA VAL A 291 7.75 12.64 12.42
C VAL A 291 8.72 13.21 11.39
N ALA A 292 8.80 12.65 10.19
CA ALA A 292 9.66 13.15 9.12
C ALA A 292 9.29 14.59 8.74
N GLN A 293 8.01 14.88 8.60
CA GLN A 293 7.50 16.22 8.28
C GLN A 293 7.80 17.22 9.41
N MET A 294 7.55 16.84 10.66
CA MET A 294 7.91 17.66 11.81
C MET A 294 9.42 17.94 11.87
N ASN A 295 10.26 16.96 11.56
CA ASN A 295 11.72 17.13 11.56
C ASN A 295 12.23 18.00 10.40
N ALA A 296 11.50 18.06 9.29
CA ALA A 296 11.81 18.93 8.16
C ALA A 296 11.43 20.41 8.44
N MET A 297 10.47 20.66 9.32
CA MET A 297 10.08 22.00 9.75
C MET A 297 11.17 22.68 10.60
N SER A 298 11.34 23.98 10.42
CA SER A 298 12.12 24.82 11.32
C SER A 298 11.49 24.89 12.72
N SER A 299 12.26 25.26 13.75
CA SER A 299 11.74 25.38 15.12
C SER A 299 10.57 26.37 15.24
N ARG A 300 10.54 27.41 14.40
CA ARG A 300 9.42 28.37 14.36
C ARG A 300 8.16 27.74 13.77
N GLU A 301 8.32 26.99 12.70
CA GLU A 301 7.24 26.27 12.02
C GLU A 301 6.64 25.20 12.94
N GLN A 302 7.48 24.43 13.65
CA GLN A 302 7.02 23.49 14.67
C GLN A 302 6.19 24.17 15.78
N GLN A 303 6.63 25.36 16.26
CA GLN A 303 5.87 26.11 17.26
C GLN A 303 4.53 26.62 16.71
N GLN A 304 4.49 27.09 15.46
CA GLN A 304 3.25 27.54 14.82
C GLN A 304 2.28 26.38 14.62
N PHE A 305 2.79 25.22 14.19
CA PHE A 305 2.04 23.99 14.05
C PHE A 305 1.40 23.57 15.38
N GLN A 306 2.19 23.50 16.46
CA GLN A 306 1.69 23.18 17.80
C GLN A 306 0.64 24.18 18.29
N GLN A 307 0.87 25.49 18.09
CA GLN A 307 -0.09 26.52 18.46
C GLN A 307 -1.40 26.39 17.69
N HIS A 308 -1.35 26.03 16.41
CA HIS A 308 -2.55 25.83 15.59
C HIS A 308 -3.38 24.65 16.10
N LEU A 309 -2.72 23.52 16.38
CA LEU A 309 -3.39 22.33 16.94
C LEU A 309 -4.01 22.62 18.32
N GLN A 310 -3.34 23.41 19.16
CA GLN A 310 -3.84 23.78 20.49
C GLN A 310 -4.99 24.80 20.46
N GLN A 311 -5.21 25.52 19.35
CA GLN A 311 -6.35 26.45 19.21
C GLN A 311 -7.67 25.74 18.89
N GLN A 312 -7.60 24.52 18.38
CA GLN A 312 -8.75 23.65 18.16
C GLN A 312 -8.55 22.35 18.92
N PRO A 313 -8.42 22.39 20.25
CA PRO A 313 -8.34 21.16 21.01
C PRO A 313 -9.67 20.46 20.81
N PRO A 314 -9.68 19.16 20.49
CA PRO A 314 -10.93 18.43 20.43
C PRO A 314 -11.62 18.52 21.79
N SER A 315 -12.88 18.95 21.81
CA SER A 315 -13.67 19.07 23.03
C SER A 315 -14.06 17.68 23.51
N VAL A 316 -13.23 17.10 24.39
CA VAL A 316 -13.51 15.80 24.99
C VAL A 316 -13.59 15.96 26.50
N ASP A 317 -14.70 15.48 27.07
CA ASP A 317 -14.86 15.34 28.50
C ASP A 317 -14.26 14.00 28.94
N TRP A 318 -13.00 14.05 29.39
CA TRP A 318 -12.21 12.88 29.81
C TRP A 318 -12.59 12.34 31.20
N SER A 319 -13.61 12.88 31.85
CA SER A 319 -13.94 12.55 33.24
C SER A 319 -14.99 11.43 33.42
N GLY A 320 -15.53 10.91 32.31
CA GLY A 320 -16.54 9.84 32.32
C GLY A 320 -15.96 8.44 32.46
N ALA A 321 -16.61 7.60 33.28
CA ALA A 321 -16.24 6.20 33.52
C ALA A 321 -16.65 5.23 32.37
N ASP A 322 -17.24 5.75 31.28
CA ASP A 322 -17.72 4.97 30.13
C ASP A 322 -16.84 5.25 28.89
N MET A 323 -15.56 4.90 28.97
CA MET A 323 -14.55 5.15 27.92
C MET A 323 -14.56 4.13 26.76
N ASP A 324 -15.49 3.16 26.69
CA ASP A 324 -15.24 1.96 25.88
C ASP A 324 -15.44 2.12 24.36
N ALA A 325 -16.61 2.58 23.90
CA ALA A 325 -16.91 2.65 22.45
C ALA A 325 -16.76 4.07 21.90
N ASP A 326 -17.14 5.07 22.69
CA ASP A 326 -17.12 6.47 22.29
C ASP A 326 -15.69 7.03 22.26
N MET A 327 -14.78 6.53 23.09
CA MET A 327 -13.37 6.94 23.06
C MET A 327 -12.65 6.41 21.84
N VAL A 328 -12.86 5.15 21.45
CA VAL A 328 -12.25 4.58 20.25
C VAL A 328 -12.80 5.28 19.00
N LYS A 329 -14.12 5.47 18.94
CA LYS A 329 -14.77 6.21 17.85
C LYS A 329 -14.28 7.66 17.78
N PHE A 330 -14.18 8.33 18.92
CA PHE A 330 -13.64 9.67 19.00
C PHE A 330 -12.16 9.70 18.60
N MET A 331 -11.33 8.76 19.03
CA MET A 331 -9.92 8.70 18.65
C MET A 331 -9.75 8.46 17.15
N MET A 332 -10.66 7.69 16.54
CA MET A 332 -10.69 7.48 15.09
C MET A 332 -11.18 8.72 14.33
N GLU A 333 -12.20 9.41 14.84
CA GLU A 333 -12.67 10.70 14.29
C GLU A 333 -11.61 11.80 14.44
N MET A 334 -10.96 11.87 15.60
CA MET A 334 -9.86 12.78 15.89
C MET A 334 -8.64 12.43 15.05
N ASN A 335 -8.32 11.16 14.83
CA ASN A 335 -7.21 10.77 13.97
C ASN A 335 -7.51 11.13 12.52
N ASN A 336 -8.73 10.90 12.02
CA ASN A 336 -9.11 11.34 10.68
C ASN A 336 -9.08 12.87 10.53
N MET A 337 -9.61 13.62 11.50
CA MET A 337 -9.54 15.09 11.49
C MET A 337 -8.13 15.63 11.70
N SER A 338 -7.34 14.99 12.55
CA SER A 338 -5.96 15.36 12.86
C SER A 338 -5.07 15.06 11.67
N HIS A 339 -5.21 13.90 11.03
CA HIS A 339 -4.46 13.55 9.83
C HIS A 339 -4.76 14.52 8.69
N VAL A 340 -6.04 14.77 8.39
CA VAL A 340 -6.44 15.76 7.36
C VAL A 340 -5.94 17.17 7.72
N SER A 341 -6.10 17.60 8.97
CA SER A 341 -5.60 18.91 9.42
C SER A 341 -4.07 19.00 9.38
N MET A 342 -3.36 17.93 9.76
CA MET A 342 -1.91 17.86 9.73
C MET A 342 -1.39 17.93 8.30
N MET A 343 -1.96 17.13 7.39
CA MET A 343 -1.59 17.13 5.97
C MET A 343 -1.89 18.49 5.33
N ASN A 344 -3.07 19.08 5.59
CA ASN A 344 -3.40 20.42 5.11
C ASN A 344 -2.41 21.48 5.64
N VAL A 345 -1.97 21.38 6.89
CA VAL A 345 -1.00 22.33 7.45
C VAL A 345 0.38 22.13 6.82
N ILE A 346 0.83 20.88 6.63
CA ILE A 346 2.09 20.54 5.94
C ILE A 346 2.10 21.06 4.50
N GLU A 347 1.03 20.84 3.75
CA GLU A 347 0.84 21.36 2.39
C GLU A 347 0.91 22.90 2.36
N ASN A 348 0.21 23.56 3.27
CA ASN A 348 0.21 25.04 3.36
C ASN A 348 1.56 25.63 3.78
N MET A 349 2.44 24.82 4.37
CA MET A 349 3.80 25.23 4.78
C MET A 349 4.85 24.96 3.69
N GLY A 350 4.43 24.48 2.51
CA GLY A 350 5.32 24.22 1.38
C GLY A 350 5.97 22.84 1.40
N GLY A 351 5.40 21.88 2.13
CA GLY A 351 5.72 20.46 1.94
C GLY A 351 5.40 20.04 0.50
N GLY A 352 6.31 19.31 -0.14
CA GLY A 352 6.13 18.82 -1.51
C GLY A 352 5.34 17.51 -1.57
N ASP A 353 4.88 17.15 -2.77
CA ASP A 353 4.04 15.96 -3.01
C ASP A 353 4.77 14.61 -2.95
N ASP A 354 6.06 14.61 -2.66
CA ASP A 354 6.89 13.40 -2.52
C ASP A 354 6.68 12.80 -1.12
N TYR A 355 5.43 12.38 -0.84
CA TYR A 355 4.96 12.06 0.50
C TYR A 355 5.62 10.82 1.09
N TRP A 356 5.94 9.80 0.30
CA TRP A 356 6.74 8.63 0.68
C TRP A 356 7.26 7.97 -0.60
N GLU A 357 8.49 7.47 -0.65
CA GLU A 357 8.90 6.60 -1.76
C GLU A 357 9.71 5.42 -1.24
N LEU A 358 9.32 4.22 -1.64
CA LEU A 358 10.07 2.99 -1.49
C LEU A 358 11.27 3.02 -2.45
N LYS A 359 12.23 3.93 -2.22
CA LYS A 359 13.30 4.23 -3.19
C LYS A 359 14.48 3.28 -3.09
N GLN A 360 14.65 2.56 -1.98
CA GLN A 360 15.92 1.92 -1.67
C GLN A 360 15.75 0.54 -1.03
N THR A 361 16.66 -0.34 -1.42
CA THR A 361 16.89 -1.61 -0.74
C THR A 361 18.34 -1.68 -0.30
N ASP A 362 18.60 -2.46 0.76
CA ASP A 362 19.97 -2.74 1.16
C ASP A 362 20.69 -3.68 0.17
N ASP A 363 21.95 -4.00 0.47
CA ASP A 363 22.75 -4.94 -0.33
C ASP A 363 22.19 -6.37 -0.35
N TYR A 364 21.23 -6.67 0.54
CA TYR A 364 20.55 -7.95 0.66
C TYR A 364 19.14 -7.94 0.06
N GLY A 365 18.70 -6.82 -0.52
CA GLY A 365 17.38 -6.65 -1.12
C GLY A 365 16.26 -6.39 -0.10
N ASN A 366 16.58 -6.14 1.17
CA ASN A 366 15.58 -5.71 2.15
C ASN A 366 15.11 -4.30 1.84
N ILE A 367 13.85 -4.02 2.10
CA ILE A 367 13.31 -2.66 2.02
C ILE A 367 13.91 -1.84 3.14
N ILE A 368 14.42 -0.65 2.81
CA ILE A 368 14.86 0.33 3.80
C ILE A 368 13.63 1.16 4.18
N TRP A 369 13.25 1.09 5.45
CA TRP A 369 12.13 1.81 6.06
C TRP A 369 12.54 3.18 6.57
#